data_AF-A0A5R9P0G5-F1
#
_entry.id   AF-A0A5R9P0G5-F1
#
_cell.length_a   1.000
_cell.length_b   1.000
_cell.length_c   1.000
_cell.angle_alpha   90.00
_cell.angle_beta   90.00
_cell.angle_gamma   90.00
#
_symmetry.space_group_name_H-M   'P 1'
#
loop_
_entity.id
_entity.type
_entity.pdbx_description
1 polymer ?
#
loop_
_entity_poly.entity_id
_entity_poly.type
_entity_poly.pdbx_seq_one_letter_code
_entity_poly.pdbx_strand_id
1 'polypeptide(L)'
;MDEQKEIDRLRGSVVKHAVGPTIILGSGSYFDFCDPDSSEITIEDIAYGLGYEGRFSGQCYSNILKKRKFFATAQHCVLGSYSVEEELRLQALWHEAGEAVCGDMSAPLKSLCPDYKVVEKRCESSILRRFKVVMTHPVEIKIMDVRLLMTERRDLTNWGGESWSADGKELLPYDFKVIPWTPDQAAKAFLERHKELTRPGYKSKLLKRLVGRAGIAV
;
A
#
# COMPACT_ATOMS: atom_id res chain seq x y z
N MET A 1 18.06 -25.43 35.50
CA MET A 1 16.82 -24.96 34.85
C MET A 1 17.29 -24.11 33.69
N ASP A 2 16.94 -24.49 32.47
CA ASP A 2 17.51 -23.96 31.23
C ASP A 2 17.11 -22.50 31.05
N GLU A 3 18.09 -21.59 30.99
CA GLU A 3 17.86 -20.13 30.84
C GLU A 3 16.97 -19.84 29.62
N GLN A 4 17.05 -20.67 28.58
CA GLN A 4 16.20 -20.57 27.40
C GLN A 4 14.71 -20.82 27.74
N LYS A 5 14.42 -21.78 28.62
CA LYS A 5 13.05 -22.05 29.09
C LYS A 5 12.52 -20.94 29.99
N GLU A 6 13.38 -20.31 30.79
CA GLU A 6 13.01 -19.17 31.63
C GLU A 6 12.67 -17.95 30.73
N ILE A 7 13.49 -17.68 29.71
CA ILE A 7 13.25 -16.64 28.70
C ILE A 7 11.92 -16.88 27.96
N ASP A 8 11.67 -18.11 27.52
CA ASP A 8 10.44 -18.46 26.81
C ASP A 8 9.20 -18.39 27.73
N ARG A 9 9.35 -18.72 29.01
CA ARG A 9 8.30 -18.58 30.03
C ARG A 9 7.99 -17.11 30.34
N LEU A 10 9.02 -16.27 30.46
CA LEU A 10 8.87 -14.84 30.70
C LEU A 10 8.19 -14.14 29.51
N ARG A 11 8.53 -14.53 28.27
CA ARG A 11 7.81 -14.12 27.05
C ARG A 11 6.34 -14.53 27.06
N GLY A 12 6.00 -15.67 27.66
CA GLY A 12 4.63 -16.19 27.71
C GLY A 12 3.71 -15.58 28.78
N SER A 13 4.23 -14.81 29.76
CA SER A 13 3.45 -14.45 30.96
C SER A 13 2.99 -12.99 31.07
N VAL A 14 3.30 -12.12 30.10
CA VAL A 14 2.99 -10.69 30.21
C VAL A 14 2.17 -10.23 29.00
N VAL A 15 0.90 -9.87 29.25
CA VAL A 15 -0.10 -9.30 28.32
C VAL A 15 -0.84 -10.34 27.46
N LYS A 16 -2.16 -10.10 27.27
CA LYS A 16 -3.15 -10.86 26.48
C LYS A 16 -2.48 -11.56 25.28
N HIS A 17 -2.25 -12.86 25.42
CA HIS A 17 -1.62 -13.81 24.50
C HIS A 17 -1.45 -13.35 23.04
N ALA A 18 -0.34 -12.65 22.76
CA ALA A 18 0.30 -12.68 21.46
C ALA A 18 0.99 -14.05 21.30
N VAL A 19 0.24 -15.04 20.81
CA VAL A 19 0.73 -16.40 20.55
C VAL A 19 1.00 -16.52 19.06
N GLY A 20 2.22 -16.94 18.69
CA GLY A 20 2.61 -17.09 17.29
C GLY A 20 3.27 -15.84 16.68
N PRO A 21 3.46 -15.81 15.35
CA PRO A 21 4.10 -14.71 14.65
C PRO A 21 3.16 -13.52 14.58
N THR A 22 3.20 -12.65 15.60
CA THR A 22 2.30 -11.49 15.72
C THR A 22 3.07 -10.18 15.88
N ILE A 23 2.45 -9.06 15.48
CA ILE A 23 2.90 -7.69 15.77
C ILE A 23 1.81 -6.93 16.52
N ILE A 24 2.21 -5.94 17.32
CA ILE A 24 1.28 -4.94 17.88
C ILE A 24 1.03 -3.83 16.86
N LEU A 25 -0.23 -3.48 16.65
CA LEU A 25 -0.67 -2.39 15.78
C LEU A 25 -0.77 -1.07 16.55
N GLY A 26 -0.89 0.05 15.84
CA GLY A 26 -1.00 1.38 16.44
C GLY A 26 -2.23 1.55 17.34
N SER A 27 -3.32 0.84 17.02
CA SER A 27 -4.53 0.75 17.83
C SER A 27 -4.38 -0.08 19.11
N GLY A 28 -3.26 -0.79 19.29
CA GLY A 28 -2.99 -1.68 20.42
C GLY A 28 -3.56 -3.09 20.26
N SER A 29 -4.21 -3.41 19.15
CA SER A 29 -4.54 -4.79 18.78
C SER A 29 -3.30 -5.53 18.26
N TYR A 30 -3.42 -6.86 18.14
CA TYR A 30 -2.37 -7.69 17.54
C TYR A 30 -2.80 -8.16 16.14
N PHE A 31 -1.84 -8.18 15.23
CA PHE A 31 -1.98 -8.79 13.91
C PHE A 31 -1.19 -10.10 13.87
N ASP A 32 -1.88 -11.21 13.60
CA ASP A 32 -1.30 -12.54 13.46
C ASP A 32 -1.06 -12.86 11.99
N PHE A 33 0.21 -13.04 11.61
CA PHE A 33 0.56 -13.39 10.23
C PHE A 33 0.08 -14.80 9.84
N CYS A 34 -0.12 -15.70 10.79
CA CYS A 34 -0.67 -17.05 10.58
C CYS A 34 -2.19 -17.07 10.46
N ASP A 35 -2.89 -16.14 11.12
CA ASP A 35 -4.35 -16.01 11.09
C ASP A 35 -4.78 -14.54 10.89
N PRO A 36 -4.53 -13.95 9.71
CA PRO A 36 -4.82 -12.54 9.47
C PRO A 36 -6.33 -12.24 9.45
N ASP A 37 -7.18 -13.24 9.19
CA ASP A 37 -8.64 -13.07 9.13
C ASP A 37 -9.28 -12.86 10.51
N SER A 38 -8.66 -13.37 11.58
CA SER A 38 -9.10 -13.12 12.96
C SER A 38 -8.47 -11.88 13.58
N SER A 39 -7.51 -11.26 12.88
CA SER A 39 -6.80 -10.09 13.38
C SER A 39 -7.65 -8.82 13.31
N GLU A 40 -7.73 -8.12 14.43
CA GLU A 40 -8.43 -6.84 14.49
C GLU A 40 -7.50 -5.73 14.00
N ILE A 41 -7.77 -5.20 12.81
CA ILE A 41 -7.03 -4.09 12.21
C ILE A 41 -8.00 -2.95 11.84
N THR A 42 -7.60 -1.71 12.17
CA THR A 42 -8.36 -0.49 11.90
C THR A 42 -7.91 0.20 10.62
N ILE A 43 -8.70 1.13 10.09
CA ILE A 43 -8.30 1.91 8.92
C ILE A 43 -7.12 2.83 9.24
N GLU A 44 -7.04 3.30 10.48
CA GLU A 44 -5.92 4.07 11.01
C GLU A 44 -4.65 3.23 11.05
N ASP A 45 -4.71 1.96 11.47
CA ASP A 45 -3.56 1.06 11.44
C ASP A 45 -3.01 0.90 10.01
N ILE A 46 -3.89 0.78 9.01
CA ILE A 46 -3.49 0.73 7.60
C ILE A 46 -2.85 2.06 7.16
N ALA A 47 -3.53 3.18 7.42
CA ALA A 47 -3.08 4.48 6.94
C ALA A 47 -1.73 4.89 7.56
N TYR A 48 -1.56 4.66 8.86
CA TYR A 48 -0.31 4.98 9.55
C TYR A 48 0.77 3.93 9.29
N GLY A 49 0.43 2.65 9.15
CA GLY A 49 1.36 1.61 8.67
C GLY A 49 1.97 2.01 7.32
N LEU A 50 1.12 2.28 6.32
CA LEU A 50 1.58 2.73 4.99
C LEU A 50 2.21 4.13 5.01
N GLY A 51 1.80 4.99 5.94
CA GLY A 51 2.34 6.34 6.09
C GLY A 51 3.79 6.35 6.57
N TYR A 52 4.14 5.39 7.43
CA TYR A 52 5.49 5.21 7.96
C TYR A 52 6.28 4.09 7.27
N GLU A 53 5.66 3.40 6.31
CA GLU A 53 6.35 2.47 5.41
C GLU A 53 7.05 3.22 4.28
N GLY A 54 8.35 2.95 4.11
CA GLY A 54 9.23 3.73 3.26
C GLY A 54 9.60 3.00 1.98
N ARG A 55 9.18 3.54 0.83
CA ARG A 55 9.54 2.98 -0.47
C ARG A 55 11.02 3.15 -0.80
N PHE A 56 11.49 2.37 -1.78
CA PHE A 56 12.87 2.35 -2.25
C PHE A 56 13.89 2.05 -1.13
N SER A 57 13.46 1.33 -0.09
CA SER A 57 14.30 1.00 1.08
C SER A 57 14.99 2.24 1.67
N GLY A 58 14.29 3.38 1.68
CA GLY A 58 14.78 4.66 2.19
C GLY A 58 15.83 5.36 1.32
N GLN A 59 16.09 4.88 0.10
CA GLN A 59 17.14 5.41 -0.78
C GLN A 59 16.68 6.59 -1.66
N CYS A 60 15.53 7.21 -1.37
CA CYS A 60 15.03 8.33 -2.14
C CYS A 60 15.89 9.59 -1.99
N TYR A 61 16.11 10.28 -3.11
CA TYR A 61 16.67 11.61 -3.21
C TYR A 61 15.78 12.45 -4.11
N SER A 62 15.17 13.50 -3.58
CA SER A 62 14.27 14.34 -4.37
C SER A 62 15.07 15.22 -5.33
N ASN A 63 14.87 15.02 -6.62
CA ASN A 63 15.49 15.80 -7.68
C ASN A 63 14.98 17.26 -7.71
N ILE A 64 13.80 17.50 -7.13
CA ILE A 64 13.20 18.84 -6.99
C ILE A 64 13.74 19.55 -5.74
N LEU A 65 13.69 18.88 -4.59
CA LEU A 65 14.10 19.49 -3.31
C LEU A 65 15.61 19.44 -3.05
N LYS A 66 16.36 18.74 -3.92
CA LYS A 66 17.82 18.55 -3.84
C LYS A 66 18.30 18.03 -2.49
N LYS A 67 17.58 17.04 -1.93
CA LYS A 67 17.94 16.37 -0.67
C LYS A 67 17.31 14.99 -0.52
N ARG A 68 17.87 14.19 0.41
CA ARG A 68 17.25 12.95 0.89
C ARG A 68 15.86 13.22 1.44
N LYS A 69 14.93 12.33 1.11
CA LYS A 69 13.55 12.39 1.57
C LYS A 69 13.04 10.99 1.81
N PHE A 70 12.22 10.85 2.86
CA PHE A 70 11.35 9.71 3.01
C PHE A 70 10.24 9.79 1.97
N PHE A 71 9.85 8.66 1.38
CA PHE A 71 8.71 8.57 0.47
C PHE A 71 7.79 7.45 0.92
N ALA A 72 6.60 7.83 1.39
CA ALA A 72 5.67 6.93 2.04
C ALA A 72 4.92 6.05 1.04
N THR A 73 4.69 4.78 1.35
CA THR A 73 3.78 3.92 0.58
C THR A 73 2.37 4.52 0.52
N ALA A 74 1.87 5.13 1.60
CA ALA A 74 0.57 5.81 1.58
C ALA A 74 0.49 6.92 0.52
N GLN A 75 1.58 7.67 0.28
CA GLN A 75 1.60 8.70 -0.77
C GLN A 75 1.50 8.07 -2.16
N HIS A 76 2.23 6.98 -2.39
CA HIS A 76 2.15 6.20 -3.63
C HIS A 76 0.70 5.73 -3.89
N CYS A 77 0.05 5.13 -2.89
CA CYS A 77 -1.34 4.69 -2.98
C CYS A 77 -2.32 5.84 -3.30
N VAL A 78 -2.16 6.99 -2.63
CA VAL A 78 -3.02 8.15 -2.85
C VAL A 78 -2.85 8.68 -4.27
N LEU A 79 -1.62 8.84 -4.75
CA LEU A 79 -1.34 9.25 -6.14
C LEU A 79 -1.94 8.25 -7.15
N GLY A 80 -1.86 6.95 -6.84
CA GLY A 80 -2.45 5.89 -7.66
C GLY A 80 -3.95 6.02 -7.80
N SER A 81 -4.64 6.35 -6.71
CA SER A 81 -6.09 6.60 -6.70
C SER A 81 -6.54 7.82 -7.55
N TYR A 82 -5.61 8.70 -7.94
CA TYR A 82 -5.89 9.81 -8.88
C TYR A 82 -5.48 9.49 -10.31
N SER A 83 -4.76 8.38 -10.52
CA SER A 83 -4.10 8.02 -11.78
C SER A 83 -4.83 6.92 -12.55
N VAL A 84 -6.05 6.58 -12.11
CA VAL A 84 -6.95 5.58 -12.70
C VAL A 84 -8.37 6.14 -12.87
N GLU A 85 -9.16 5.45 -13.69
CA GLU A 85 -10.59 5.70 -13.89
C GLU A 85 -11.37 5.64 -12.56
N GLU A 86 -12.49 6.35 -12.50
CA GLU A 86 -13.22 6.64 -11.26
C GLU A 86 -13.68 5.36 -10.52
N GLU A 87 -13.99 4.30 -11.27
CA GLU A 87 -14.38 2.96 -10.82
C GLU A 87 -13.25 2.19 -10.13
N LEU A 88 -12.00 2.49 -10.49
CA LEU A 88 -10.81 1.78 -10.02
C LEU A 88 -10.10 2.49 -8.86
N ARG A 89 -10.52 3.70 -8.50
CA ARG A 89 -9.81 4.55 -7.52
C ARG A 89 -9.70 3.91 -6.14
N LEU A 90 -10.74 3.24 -5.67
CA LEU A 90 -10.70 2.53 -4.39
C LEU A 90 -9.73 1.35 -4.46
N GLN A 91 -9.69 0.66 -5.60
CA GLN A 91 -8.76 -0.45 -5.81
C GLN A 91 -7.31 0.05 -5.81
N ALA A 92 -7.05 1.11 -6.56
CA ALA A 92 -5.73 1.76 -6.61
C ALA A 92 -5.30 2.34 -5.25
N LEU A 93 -6.21 2.87 -4.43
CA LEU A 93 -5.86 3.33 -3.08
C LEU A 93 -5.40 2.17 -2.19
N TRP A 94 -5.94 0.97 -2.38
CA TRP A 94 -5.76 -0.16 -1.46
C TRP A 94 -4.78 -1.23 -1.97
N HIS A 95 -4.13 -1.01 -3.11
CA HIS A 95 -3.37 -2.08 -3.77
C HIS A 95 -2.10 -2.52 -3.04
N GLU A 96 -1.56 -1.69 -2.12
CA GLU A 96 -0.41 -2.03 -1.28
C GLU A 96 -0.82 -2.33 0.17
N ALA A 97 -2.08 -2.73 0.41
CA ALA A 97 -2.60 -2.89 1.77
C ALA A 97 -1.83 -3.90 2.63
N GLY A 98 -1.21 -4.90 2.00
CA GLY A 98 -0.35 -5.87 2.70
C GLY A 98 0.90 -5.22 3.31
N GLU A 99 1.45 -4.18 2.69
CA GLU A 99 2.66 -3.51 3.18
C GLU A 99 2.45 -2.82 4.53
N ALA A 100 1.20 -2.51 4.91
CA ALA A 100 0.88 -1.91 6.21
C ALA A 100 1.33 -2.77 7.41
N VAL A 101 1.43 -4.09 7.22
CA VAL A 101 1.83 -5.05 8.25
C VAL A 101 3.08 -5.84 7.86
N CYS A 102 3.34 -6.05 6.56
CA CYS A 102 4.48 -6.82 6.08
C CYS A 102 5.72 -5.94 5.79
N GLY A 103 5.53 -4.66 5.46
CA GLY A 103 6.58 -3.75 4.98
C GLY A 103 6.83 -3.83 3.47
N ASP A 104 7.45 -2.78 2.91
CA ASP A 104 7.83 -2.68 1.49
C ASP A 104 9.12 -3.48 1.27
N MET A 105 8.98 -4.62 0.60
CA MET A 105 10.12 -5.41 0.14
C MET A 105 10.36 -5.14 -1.34
N SER A 106 11.51 -4.52 -1.65
CA SER A 106 11.92 -4.22 -3.03
C SER A 106 11.78 -5.44 -3.95
N ALA A 107 11.24 -5.23 -5.15
CA ALA A 107 10.95 -6.31 -6.09
C ALA A 107 12.14 -7.27 -6.36
N PRO A 108 13.40 -6.80 -6.49
CA PRO A 108 14.55 -7.70 -6.65
C PRO A 108 14.75 -8.63 -5.45
N LEU A 109 14.69 -8.12 -4.22
CA LEU A 109 14.82 -8.95 -3.01
C LEU A 109 13.63 -9.91 -2.88
N LYS A 110 12.42 -9.40 -3.10
CA LYS A 110 11.19 -10.17 -3.08
C LYS A 110 11.23 -11.35 -4.06
N SER A 111 11.90 -11.19 -5.21
CA SER A 111 12.08 -12.28 -6.19
C SER A 111 12.84 -13.49 -5.65
N LEU A 112 13.71 -13.28 -4.64
CA LEU A 112 14.50 -14.31 -3.97
C LEU A 112 13.77 -14.94 -2.78
N CYS A 113 12.61 -14.41 -2.38
CA CYS A 113 11.87 -14.81 -1.18
C CYS A 113 10.43 -15.25 -1.53
N PRO A 114 10.23 -16.45 -2.14
CA PRO A 114 8.90 -16.90 -2.55
C PRO A 114 7.93 -17.05 -1.37
N ASP A 115 8.40 -17.54 -0.22
CA ASP A 115 7.56 -17.73 0.97
C ASP A 115 7.03 -16.40 1.51
N TYR A 116 7.83 -15.33 1.44
CA TYR A 116 7.39 -13.98 1.81
C TYR A 116 6.22 -13.51 0.94
N LYS A 117 6.28 -13.74 -0.38
CA LYS A 117 5.18 -13.38 -1.30
C LYS A 117 3.88 -14.07 -0.93
N VAL A 118 3.95 -15.33 -0.48
CA VAL A 118 2.76 -16.08 -0.06
C VAL A 118 2.16 -15.48 1.22
N VAL A 119 3.00 -15.18 2.21
CA VAL A 119 2.57 -14.57 3.47
C VAL A 119 1.95 -13.20 3.23
N GLU A 120 2.63 -12.32 2.50
CA GLU A 120 2.16 -10.97 2.21
C GLU A 120 0.84 -11.00 1.43
N LYS A 121 0.72 -11.83 0.39
CA LYS A 121 -0.52 -11.97 -0.38
C LYS A 121 -1.69 -12.48 0.47
N ARG A 122 -1.43 -13.36 1.45
CA ARG A 122 -2.44 -13.81 2.42
C ARG A 122 -2.89 -12.66 3.32
N CYS A 123 -1.95 -11.87 3.84
CA CYS A 123 -2.24 -10.70 4.68
C CYS A 123 -3.03 -9.64 3.91
N GLU A 124 -2.57 -9.27 2.72
CA GLU A 124 -3.26 -8.34 1.81
C GLU A 124 -4.69 -8.79 1.53
N SER A 125 -4.88 -10.06 1.13
CA SER A 125 -6.20 -10.60 0.81
C SER A 125 -7.16 -10.53 1.99
N SER A 126 -6.67 -10.78 3.21
CA SER A 126 -7.46 -10.68 4.44
C SER A 126 -7.84 -9.24 4.75
N ILE A 127 -6.89 -8.31 4.67
CA ILE A 127 -7.11 -6.88 4.86
C ILE A 127 -8.15 -6.36 3.86
N LEU A 128 -7.98 -6.65 2.56
CA LEU A 128 -8.93 -6.23 1.51
C LEU A 128 -10.35 -6.75 1.77
N ARG A 129 -10.50 -8.01 2.21
CA ARG A 129 -11.81 -8.57 2.60
C ARG A 129 -12.43 -7.80 3.76
N ARG A 130 -11.66 -7.53 4.82
CA ARG A 130 -12.15 -6.81 6.01
C ARG A 130 -12.67 -5.41 5.66
N PHE A 131 -11.99 -4.72 4.75
CA PHE A 131 -12.40 -3.39 4.27
C PHE A 131 -13.33 -3.43 3.04
N LYS A 132 -13.82 -4.61 2.64
CA LYS A 132 -14.76 -4.81 1.51
C LYS A 132 -14.26 -4.21 0.19
N VAL A 133 -12.96 -4.27 -0.04
CA VAL A 133 -12.31 -3.84 -1.28
C VAL A 133 -12.12 -5.05 -2.18
N VAL A 134 -12.57 -4.94 -3.43
CA VAL A 134 -12.48 -6.02 -4.43
C VAL A 134 -11.62 -5.55 -5.59
N MET A 135 -10.55 -6.30 -5.90
CA MET A 135 -9.78 -6.12 -7.13
C MET A 135 -10.53 -6.74 -8.31
N THR A 136 -11.18 -5.90 -9.12
CA THR A 136 -11.87 -6.33 -10.35
C THR A 136 -11.00 -6.18 -11.60
N HIS A 137 -9.98 -5.31 -11.57
CA HIS A 137 -9.14 -4.97 -12.72
C HIS A 137 -7.64 -4.99 -12.35
N PRO A 138 -7.10 -6.16 -11.95
CA PRO A 138 -5.74 -6.26 -11.41
C PRO A 138 -4.65 -5.86 -12.42
N VAL A 139 -4.89 -6.02 -13.73
CA VAL A 139 -3.94 -5.64 -14.78
C VAL A 139 -3.82 -4.12 -14.87
N GLU A 140 -4.95 -3.41 -14.83
CA GLU A 140 -5.04 -1.96 -14.87
C GLU A 140 -4.39 -1.33 -13.64
N ILE A 141 -4.61 -1.93 -12.46
CA ILE A 141 -3.93 -1.53 -11.23
C ILE A 141 -2.42 -1.75 -11.37
N LYS A 142 -1.98 -2.89 -11.92
CA LYS A 142 -0.54 -3.13 -12.10
C LYS A 142 0.10 -2.17 -13.10
N ILE A 143 -0.61 -1.82 -14.18
CA ILE A 143 -0.15 -0.81 -15.14
C ILE A 143 0.03 0.55 -14.45
N MET A 144 -0.93 0.95 -13.60
CA MET A 144 -0.82 2.19 -12.83
C MET A 144 0.36 2.17 -11.86
N ASP A 145 0.53 1.09 -11.09
CA ASP A 145 1.64 0.93 -10.15
C ASP A 145 3.00 1.06 -10.87
N VAL A 146 3.19 0.35 -11.99
CA VAL A 146 4.42 0.44 -12.78
C VAL A 146 4.64 1.85 -13.34
N ARG A 147 3.60 2.54 -13.82
CA ARG A 147 3.73 3.94 -14.28
C ARG A 147 4.08 4.89 -13.14
N LEU A 148 3.53 4.68 -11.95
CA LEU A 148 3.90 5.45 -10.76
C LEU A 148 5.35 5.18 -10.37
N LEU A 149 5.79 3.92 -10.35
CA LEU A 149 7.18 3.56 -10.08
C LEU A 149 8.14 4.31 -11.02
N MET A 150 7.80 4.41 -12.31
CA MET A 150 8.60 5.19 -13.29
C MET A 150 8.59 6.68 -12.99
N THR A 151 7.46 7.22 -12.53
CA THR A 151 7.29 8.63 -12.13
C THR A 151 8.12 8.95 -10.89
N GLU A 152 8.05 8.08 -9.88
CA GLU A 152 8.78 8.14 -8.63
C GLU A 152 10.28 8.04 -8.87
N ARG A 153 10.72 7.09 -9.69
CA ARG A 153 12.13 6.96 -10.09
C ARG A 153 12.64 8.26 -10.72
N ARG A 154 11.91 8.81 -11.68
CA ARG A 154 12.27 10.07 -12.35
C ARG A 154 12.49 11.22 -11.37
N ASP A 155 11.65 11.30 -10.34
CA ASP A 155 11.62 12.47 -9.45
C ASP A 155 12.35 12.28 -8.11
N LEU A 156 12.52 11.03 -7.66
CA LEU A 156 12.98 10.67 -6.32
C LEU A 156 14.21 9.77 -6.29
N THR A 157 14.88 9.55 -7.41
CA THR A 157 16.18 8.86 -7.43
C THR A 157 17.19 9.59 -8.31
N ASN A 158 18.48 9.39 -8.01
CA ASN A 158 19.58 9.83 -8.87
C ASN A 158 19.81 8.80 -10.00
N TRP A 159 18.76 8.44 -10.75
CA TRP A 159 18.91 7.48 -11.83
C TRP A 159 19.69 8.10 -13.00
N GLY A 160 20.55 7.30 -13.63
CA GLY A 160 21.48 7.72 -14.69
C GLY A 160 20.86 7.68 -16.09
N GLY A 161 19.54 7.48 -16.20
CA GLY A 161 18.86 7.28 -17.49
C GLY A 161 18.74 5.81 -17.91
N GLU A 162 19.06 4.84 -17.04
CA GLU A 162 18.99 3.42 -17.38
C GLU A 162 17.55 2.94 -17.62
N SER A 163 17.33 2.08 -18.61
CA SER A 163 16.02 1.45 -18.81
C SER A 163 15.75 0.39 -17.72
N TRP A 164 14.57 0.44 -17.11
CA TRP A 164 14.04 -0.63 -16.26
C TRP A 164 12.94 -1.35 -17.05
N SER A 165 13.32 -2.18 -18.02
CA SER A 165 12.35 -3.01 -18.74
C SER A 165 12.69 -4.48 -18.56
N ALA A 166 11.77 -5.25 -17.98
CA ALA A 166 11.83 -6.71 -18.03
C ALA A 166 11.48 -7.24 -19.44
N ASP A 167 10.58 -6.57 -20.16
CA ASP A 167 9.94 -7.13 -21.36
C ASP A 167 9.83 -6.15 -22.56
N GLY A 168 10.62 -5.07 -22.58
CA GLY A 168 10.68 -4.13 -23.71
C GLY A 168 9.45 -3.23 -23.96
N LYS A 169 8.40 -3.33 -23.13
CA LYS A 169 7.29 -2.33 -23.10
C LYS A 169 7.58 -1.28 -22.05
N GLU A 170 8.17 -0.17 -22.47
CA GLU A 170 8.45 0.95 -21.58
C GLU A 170 7.16 1.75 -21.33
N LEU A 171 6.59 1.61 -20.13
CA LEU A 171 5.52 2.47 -19.68
C LEU A 171 6.10 3.83 -19.31
N LEU A 172 5.54 4.90 -19.88
CA LEU A 172 5.99 6.26 -19.61
C LEU A 172 5.50 6.77 -18.25
N PRO A 173 6.32 7.55 -17.52
CA PRO A 173 5.91 8.19 -16.28
C PRO A 173 4.75 9.16 -16.53
N TYR A 174 4.00 9.47 -15.47
CA TYR A 174 2.99 10.52 -15.51
C TYR A 174 3.63 11.92 -15.58
N ASP A 175 2.90 12.88 -16.14
CA ASP A 175 3.41 14.25 -16.35
C ASP A 175 3.61 15.03 -15.04
N PHE A 176 2.83 14.71 -14.01
CA PHE A 176 2.95 15.37 -12.70
C PHE A 176 4.26 15.01 -12.01
N LYS A 177 4.70 15.90 -11.12
CA LYS A 177 5.91 15.72 -10.31
C LYS A 177 5.58 15.25 -8.90
N VAL A 178 6.39 14.33 -8.37
CA VAL A 178 6.25 13.85 -6.99
C VAL A 178 7.06 14.73 -6.03
N ILE A 179 6.37 15.39 -5.09
CA ILE A 179 6.98 16.08 -3.95
C ILE A 179 6.66 15.26 -2.69
N PRO A 180 7.65 14.67 -2.00
CA PRO A 180 7.39 13.80 -0.87
C PRO A 180 6.71 14.51 0.30
N TRP A 181 5.66 13.88 0.82
CA TRP A 181 4.96 14.29 2.03
C TRP A 181 5.69 13.80 3.28
N THR A 182 5.36 14.38 4.43
CA THR A 182 5.69 13.74 5.71
C THR A 182 4.85 12.47 5.89
N PRO A 183 5.31 11.48 6.68
CA PRO A 183 4.53 10.29 7.01
C PRO A 183 3.10 10.60 7.48
N ASP A 184 2.95 11.55 8.41
CA ASP A 184 1.65 12.00 8.91
C ASP A 184 0.74 12.58 7.83
N GLN A 185 1.31 13.39 6.92
CA GLN A 185 0.54 13.93 5.79
C GLN A 185 0.07 12.82 4.85
N ALA A 186 0.92 11.81 4.60
CA ALA A 186 0.56 10.68 3.75
C ALA A 186 -0.53 9.80 4.37
N ALA A 187 -0.42 9.48 5.66
CA ALA A 187 -1.45 8.76 6.41
C ALA A 187 -2.79 9.51 6.40
N LYS A 188 -2.78 10.82 6.70
CA LYS A 188 -4.00 11.65 6.67
C LYS A 188 -4.62 11.73 5.28
N ALA A 189 -3.81 11.93 4.25
CA ALA A 189 -4.28 11.95 2.86
C ALA A 189 -4.92 10.61 2.45
N PHE A 190 -4.36 9.48 2.92
CA PHE A 190 -4.95 8.16 2.71
C PHE A 190 -6.32 8.04 3.38
N LEU A 191 -6.44 8.43 4.66
CA LEU A 191 -7.71 8.42 5.40
C LEU A 191 -8.78 9.29 4.74
N GLU A 192 -8.42 10.51 4.37
CA GLU A 192 -9.30 11.44 3.67
C GLU A 192 -9.77 10.87 2.34
N ARG A 193 -8.83 10.31 1.56
CA ARG A 193 -9.12 9.71 0.26
C ARG A 193 -10.00 8.46 0.40
N HIS A 194 -9.73 7.60 1.39
CA HIS A 194 -10.59 6.47 1.70
C HIS A 194 -12.02 6.94 1.97
N LYS A 195 -12.19 7.90 2.88
CA LYS A 195 -13.50 8.45 3.27
C LYS A 195 -14.25 9.04 2.07
N GLU A 196 -13.55 9.71 1.17
CA GLU A 196 -14.14 10.24 -0.06
C GLU A 196 -14.67 9.13 -0.98
N LEU A 197 -13.91 8.05 -1.15
CA LEU A 197 -14.22 6.95 -2.07
C LEU A 197 -15.26 5.97 -1.49
N THR A 198 -15.41 5.91 -0.17
CA THR A 198 -16.39 5.04 0.51
C THR A 198 -17.66 5.75 0.96
N ARG A 199 -17.75 7.09 0.81
CA ARG A 199 -18.95 7.84 1.19
C ARG A 199 -20.21 7.32 0.47
N PRO A 200 -21.36 7.28 1.16
CA PRO A 200 -22.64 7.01 0.53
C PRO A 200 -22.87 7.92 -0.69
N GLY A 201 -23.27 7.33 -1.81
CA GLY A 201 -23.55 8.08 -3.05
C GLY A 201 -22.35 8.33 -3.98
N TYR A 202 -21.12 7.98 -3.60
CA TYR A 202 -19.97 8.03 -4.53
C TYR A 202 -20.22 7.16 -5.77
N LYS A 203 -20.57 5.87 -5.56
CA LYS A 203 -20.92 4.94 -6.64
C LYS A 203 -22.18 5.34 -7.42
N SER A 204 -23.11 6.08 -6.81
CA SER A 204 -24.32 6.57 -7.51
C SER A 204 -23.99 7.72 -8.47
N LYS A 205 -23.10 8.64 -8.07
CA LYS A 205 -22.58 9.69 -8.97
C LYS A 205 -21.82 9.08 -10.15
N LEU A 206 -21.04 8.03 -9.88
CA LEU A 206 -20.33 7.25 -10.88
C LEU A 206 -21.27 6.61 -11.91
N LEU A 207 -22.28 5.86 -11.44
CA LEU A 207 -23.31 5.26 -12.32
C LEU A 207 -24.03 6.32 -13.16
N LYS A 208 -24.40 7.47 -12.58
CA LYS A 208 -25.03 8.58 -13.32
C LYS A 208 -24.11 9.20 -14.38
N ARG A 209 -22.80 9.30 -14.11
CA ARG A 209 -21.80 9.80 -15.08
C ARG A 209 -21.58 8.82 -16.23
N LEU A 210 -21.52 7.52 -15.94
CA LEU A 210 -21.38 6.48 -16.94
C LEU A 210 -22.61 6.42 -17.86
N VAL A 211 -23.82 6.44 -17.29
CA VAL A 211 -25.08 6.48 -18.07
C VAL A 211 -25.23 7.81 -18.83
N GLY A 212 -24.73 8.93 -18.29
CA GLY A 212 -24.74 10.22 -18.99
C GLY A 212 -23.71 10.32 -20.14
N ARG A 213 -22.64 9.53 -20.11
CA ARG A 213 -21.64 9.44 -21.20
C ARG A 213 -22.03 8.41 -22.26
N ALA A 214 -22.68 7.32 -21.86
CA ALA A 214 -23.28 6.36 -22.77
C ALA A 214 -24.69 6.85 -23.16
N GLY A 215 -24.77 7.80 -24.10
CA GLY A 215 -26.05 8.23 -24.67
C GLY A 215 -26.82 7.03 -25.22
N ILE A 216 -27.76 6.51 -24.43
CA ILE A 216 -28.82 5.62 -24.87
C ILE A 216 -30.04 6.51 -25.06
N ALA A 217 -30.34 6.78 -26.33
CA ALA A 217 -31.68 7.16 -26.74
C ALA A 217 -32.64 6.07 -26.24
N VAL A 218 -33.68 6.49 -25.51
CA VAL A 218 -34.89 5.67 -25.29
C VAL A 218 -35.56 5.46 -26.64
#